data_AF-A0A9Q7XR38-F1
#
_entry.id   AF-A0A9Q7XR38-F1
#
_cell.length_a   1.000
_cell.length_b   1.000
_cell.length_c   1.000
_cell.angle_alpha   90.00
_cell.angle_beta   90.00
_cell.angle_gamma   90.00
#
_symmetry.space_group_name_H-M   'P 1'
#
loop_
_entity.id
_entity.type
_entity.pdbx_description
1 polymer ?
#
loop_
_entity_poly.entity_id
_entity_poly.type
_entity_poly.pdbx_seq_one_letter_code
_entity_poly.pdbx_strand_id
1 'polypeptide(L)'
;MPASRPLPTLRLSLRLAPADLFGAMEWVLANARRTGLAPQQLGFDAAPQAVMHATLTADDAGLLWLFLRRLDNGFDVELLVADVEDPDHDTVAEPAPRAATSRDRPAELMLTA
;
A
#
# COMPACT_ATOMS: atom_id res chain seq x y z
N MET A 1 -20.71 -22.44 4.66
CA MET A 1 -19.43 -22.02 4.05
C MET A 1 -19.11 -20.66 4.63
N PRO A 2 -18.04 -20.46 5.41
CA PRO A 2 -17.65 -19.11 5.78
C PRO A 2 -17.30 -18.36 4.49
N ALA A 3 -17.82 -17.14 4.33
CA ALA A 3 -17.44 -16.29 3.22
C ALA A 3 -15.93 -16.03 3.34
N SER A 4 -15.15 -16.42 2.34
CA SER A 4 -13.73 -16.04 2.30
C SER A 4 -13.67 -14.52 2.25
N ARG A 5 -13.00 -13.92 3.24
CA ARG A 5 -12.77 -12.47 3.23
C ARG A 5 -11.98 -12.14 1.95
N PRO A 6 -12.31 -11.03 1.25
CA PRO A 6 -11.47 -10.57 0.15
C PRO A 6 -10.04 -10.32 0.66
N LEU A 7 -9.04 -10.64 -0.17
CA LEU A 7 -7.64 -10.41 0.16
C LEU A 7 -7.23 -8.99 -0.23
N PRO A 8 -6.32 -8.35 0.53
CA PRO A 8 -5.63 -7.14 0.09
C PRO A 8 -5.08 -7.29 -1.32
N THR A 9 -5.35 -6.30 -2.17
CA THR A 9 -5.03 -6.34 -3.60
C THR A 9 -4.27 -5.08 -4.02
N LEU A 10 -3.24 -5.23 -4.86
CA LEU A 10 -2.49 -4.15 -5.48
C LEU A 10 -2.66 -4.22 -7.00
N ARG A 11 -3.22 -3.17 -7.59
CA ARG A 11 -3.21 -2.92 -9.04
C ARG A 11 -2.01 -2.03 -9.37
N LEU A 12 -1.10 -2.56 -10.18
CA LEU A 12 0.21 -1.98 -10.42
C LEU A 12 0.44 -1.77 -11.92
N SER A 13 1.03 -0.64 -12.28
CA SER A 13 1.59 -0.40 -13.62
C SER A 13 3.01 0.13 -13.50
N LEU A 14 3.94 -0.52 -14.19
CA LEU A 14 5.36 -0.22 -14.17
C LEU A 14 5.87 0.02 -15.57
N ARG A 15 6.62 1.10 -15.78
CA ARG A 15 7.45 1.23 -16.98
C ARG A 15 8.78 0.54 -16.73
N LEU A 16 9.16 -0.34 -17.63
CA LEU A 16 10.41 -1.11 -17.54
C LEU A 16 11.47 -0.50 -18.47
N ALA A 17 12.73 -0.53 -18.05
CA ALA A 17 13.82 -0.06 -18.91
C ALA A 17 13.92 -0.96 -20.17
N PRO A 18 13.96 -0.38 -21.38
CA PRO A 18 14.02 -1.18 -22.61
C PRO A 18 15.32 -1.97 -22.80
N ALA A 19 16.39 -1.56 -22.10
CA ALA A 19 17.72 -2.15 -22.25
C ALA A 19 17.81 -3.59 -21.72
N ASP A 20 17.01 -3.92 -20.69
CA ASP A 20 16.89 -5.27 -20.15
C ASP A 20 15.47 -5.53 -19.63
N LEU A 21 14.52 -5.56 -20.56
CA LEU A 21 13.11 -5.74 -20.24
C LEU A 21 12.83 -7.05 -19.49
N PHE A 22 13.47 -8.14 -19.92
CA PHE A 22 13.26 -9.44 -19.32
C PHE A 22 13.84 -9.50 -17.90
N GLY A 23 15.05 -8.98 -17.70
CA GLY A 23 15.65 -8.89 -16.37
C GLY A 23 14.83 -8.01 -15.42
N ALA A 24 14.33 -6.87 -15.89
CA ALA A 24 13.44 -6.01 -15.11
C ALA A 24 12.15 -6.73 -14.71
N MET A 25 11.48 -7.42 -15.64
CA MET A 25 10.29 -8.24 -15.33
C MET A 25 10.60 -9.35 -14.32
N GLU A 26 11.68 -10.10 -14.52
CA GLU A 26 12.08 -11.18 -13.63
C GLU A 26 12.35 -10.65 -12.22
N TRP A 27 13.07 -9.53 -12.12
CA TRP A 27 13.36 -8.88 -10.85
C TRP A 27 12.07 -8.47 -10.12
N VAL A 28 11.11 -7.85 -10.80
CA VAL A 28 9.82 -7.46 -10.18
C VAL A 28 9.06 -8.68 -9.69
N LEU A 29 8.88 -9.70 -10.52
CA LEU A 29 8.12 -10.90 -10.16
C LEU A 29 8.81 -11.70 -9.04
N ALA A 30 10.14 -11.77 -9.06
CA ALA A 30 10.91 -12.40 -8.00
C ALA A 30 10.79 -11.64 -6.67
N ASN A 31 10.76 -10.30 -6.70
CA ASN A 31 10.51 -9.48 -5.51
C ASN A 31 9.09 -9.63 -4.98
N ALA A 32 8.08 -9.69 -5.86
CA ALA A 32 6.70 -9.95 -5.46
C ALA A 32 6.62 -11.29 -4.70
N ARG A 33 7.16 -12.36 -5.30
CA ARG A 33 7.18 -13.69 -4.68
C ARG A 33 7.94 -13.71 -3.35
N ARG A 34 9.12 -13.08 -3.26
CA ARG A 34 9.91 -12.99 -2.02
C ARG A 34 9.24 -12.16 -0.93
N THR A 35 8.28 -11.32 -1.27
CA THR A 35 7.50 -10.52 -0.31
C THR A 35 6.22 -11.25 0.10
N GLY A 36 5.91 -12.40 -0.50
CA GLY A 36 4.70 -13.17 -0.20
C GLY A 36 3.49 -12.75 -1.03
N LEU A 37 3.68 -12.03 -2.13
CA LEU A 37 2.59 -11.67 -3.05
C LEU A 37 2.36 -12.78 -4.08
N ALA A 38 1.08 -13.01 -4.38
CA ALA A 38 0.64 -13.89 -5.45
C ALA A 38 0.11 -13.05 -6.64
N PRO A 39 0.60 -13.28 -7.86
CA PRO A 39 0.04 -12.65 -9.05
C PRO A 39 -1.31 -13.28 -9.41
N GLN A 40 -2.31 -12.43 -9.65
CA GLN A 40 -3.63 -12.82 -10.15
C GLN A 40 -3.75 -12.58 -11.65
N GLN A 41 -3.20 -11.46 -12.12
CA GLN A 41 -3.21 -11.07 -13.52
C GLN A 41 -1.90 -10.39 -13.86
N LEU A 42 -1.41 -10.65 -15.08
CA LEU A 42 -0.25 -10.00 -15.67
C LEU A 42 -0.61 -9.57 -17.08
N GLY A 43 -0.25 -8.34 -17.44
CA GLY A 43 -0.40 -7.77 -18.76
C GLY A 43 0.88 -7.04 -19.16
N PHE A 44 1.16 -6.96 -20.45
CA PHE A 44 2.36 -6.31 -20.93
C PHE A 44 2.11 -5.59 -22.26
N ASP A 45 2.34 -4.28 -22.25
CA ASP A 45 2.22 -3.39 -23.41
C ASP A 45 3.62 -3.10 -23.95
N ALA A 46 4.01 -3.86 -24.99
CA ALA A 46 5.36 -3.86 -25.52
C ALA A 46 5.80 -2.55 -26.19
N ALA A 47 4.87 -1.71 -26.67
CA ALA A 47 5.18 -0.47 -27.38
C ALA A 47 4.18 0.65 -27.06
N PRO A 48 4.61 1.92 -26.99
CA PRO A 48 5.99 2.42 -27.15
C PRO A 48 6.82 2.46 -25.86
N GLN A 49 6.25 2.10 -24.70
CA GLN A 49 6.87 2.37 -23.39
C GLN A 49 7.19 1.13 -22.55
N ALA A 50 6.96 -0.10 -23.05
CA ALA A 50 7.25 -1.33 -22.33
C ALA A 50 6.65 -1.34 -20.91
N VAL A 51 5.31 -1.26 -20.84
CA VAL A 51 4.59 -1.16 -19.57
C VAL A 51 4.13 -2.53 -19.13
N MET A 52 4.47 -2.92 -17.90
CA MET A 52 3.94 -4.11 -17.25
C MET A 52 2.80 -3.73 -16.32
N HIS A 53 1.67 -4.41 -16.47
CA HIS A 53 0.53 -4.35 -15.58
C HIS A 53 0.46 -5.61 -14.74
N ALA A 54 0.22 -5.47 -13.44
CA ALA A 54 0.06 -6.60 -12.54
C ALA A 54 -1.06 -6.35 -11.52
N THR A 55 -1.86 -7.38 -11.27
CA THR A 55 -2.74 -7.46 -10.12
C THR A 55 -2.13 -8.47 -9.15
N LEU A 56 -1.77 -8.02 -7.95
CA LEU A 56 -1.10 -8.81 -6.93
C LEU A 56 -1.99 -8.88 -5.69
N THR A 57 -2.00 -10.02 -5.02
CA THR A 57 -2.72 -10.22 -3.74
C THR A 57 -1.76 -10.68 -2.66
N ALA A 58 -2.09 -10.37 -1.40
CA ALA A 58 -1.33 -10.83 -0.23
C ALA A 58 -2.28 -11.19 0.92
N ASP A 59 -1.77 -11.95 1.90
CA ASP A 59 -2.52 -12.27 3.12
C ASP A 59 -2.67 -11.07 4.06
N ASP A 60 -1.77 -10.07 3.95
CA ASP A 60 -1.72 -8.88 4.80
C ASP A 60 -1.38 -7.63 3.96
N ALA A 61 -2.09 -6.53 4.21
CA ALA A 61 -1.94 -5.28 3.46
C ALA A 61 -0.54 -4.66 3.61
N GLY A 62 0.14 -4.87 4.74
CA GLY A 62 1.51 -4.43 4.99
C GLY A 62 2.52 -5.04 4.00
N LEU A 63 2.26 -6.23 3.47
CA LEU A 63 3.11 -6.86 2.44
C LEU A 63 3.02 -6.12 1.10
N LEU A 64 1.86 -5.55 0.75
CA LEU A 64 1.70 -4.71 -0.43
C LEU A 64 2.60 -3.48 -0.33
N TRP A 65 2.56 -2.80 0.82
CA TRP A 65 3.39 -1.62 1.09
C TRP A 65 4.87 -1.93 1.16
N LEU A 66 5.25 -3.07 1.75
CA LEU A 66 6.64 -3.53 1.77
C LEU A 66 7.18 -3.75 0.36
N PHE A 67 6.36 -4.32 -0.54
CA PHE A 67 6.74 -4.51 -1.93
C PHE A 67 6.90 -3.21 -2.69
N LEU A 68 5.98 -2.24 -2.53
CA LEU A 68 6.11 -0.91 -3.13
C LEU A 68 7.41 -0.22 -2.68
N ARG A 69 7.74 -0.29 -1.38
CA ARG A 69 9.02 0.24 -0.87
C ARG A 69 10.24 -0.46 -1.47
N ARG A 70 10.15 -1.76 -1.76
CA ARG A 70 11.24 -2.49 -2.45
C ARG A 70 11.36 -2.07 -3.91
N LEU A 71 10.25 -1.80 -4.59
CA LEU A 71 10.24 -1.29 -5.96
C LEU A 71 10.90 0.09 -6.07
N ASP A 72 10.70 0.98 -5.09
CA ASP A 72 11.37 2.30 -5.06
C ASP A 72 12.91 2.20 -5.01
N ASN A 73 13.44 1.05 -4.57
CA ASN A 73 14.88 0.76 -4.57
C ASN A 73 15.32 -0.03 -5.81
N GLY A 74 14.40 -0.35 -6.72
CA GLY A 74 14.65 -1.09 -7.94
C GLY A 74 15.37 -0.27 -8.98
N PHE A 75 16.39 -0.86 -9.60
CA PHE A 75 17.01 -0.32 -10.80
C PHE A 75 16.14 -0.73 -12.01
N ASP A 76 16.03 0.11 -13.04
CA ASP A 76 15.32 -0.17 -14.30
C ASP A 76 13.78 -0.30 -14.26
N VAL A 77 13.15 0.16 -13.19
CA VAL A 77 11.69 0.15 -13.04
C VAL A 77 11.20 1.53 -12.59
N GLU A 78 10.20 2.08 -13.28
CA GLU A 78 9.50 3.30 -12.86
C GLU A 78 8.04 2.96 -12.53
N LEU A 79 7.59 3.42 -11.35
CA LEU A 79 6.21 3.26 -10.91
C LEU A 79 5.30 4.27 -11.61
N LEU A 80 4.34 3.79 -12.40
CA LEU A 80 3.33 4.64 -13.05
C LEU A 80 2.04 4.69 -12.23
N VAL A 81 1.59 3.54 -11.74
CA VAL A 81 0.35 3.39 -10.95
C VAL A 81 0.58 2.37 -9.85
N ALA A 82 0.16 2.71 -8.64
CA ALA A 82 -0.04 1.78 -7.53
C ALA A 82 -1.37 2.11 -6.86
N ASP A 83 -2.33 1.21 -6.98
CA ASP A 83 -3.63 1.32 -6.33
C ASP A 83 -3.82 0.13 -5.39
N VAL A 84 -3.86 0.45 -4.09
CA VAL A 84 -3.92 -0.52 -2.99
C VAL A 84 -5.36 -0.58 -2.48
N GLU A 85 -5.96 -1.76 -2.61
CA GLU A 85 -7.28 -2.07 -2.07
C GLU A 85 -7.09 -2.91 -0.80
N ASP A 86 -7.41 -2.31 0.35
CA ASP A 86 -7.37 -2.96 1.65
C ASP A 86 -8.81 -3.11 2.20
N PRO A 87 -9.37 -4.33 2.20
CA PRO A 87 -10.75 -4.57 2.66
C PRO A 87 -10.96 -4.33 4.16
N ASP A 88 -9.90 -4.09 4.92
CA ASP A 88 -9.95 -3.82 6.37
C ASP A 88 -9.92 -2.30 6.66
N HIS A 89 -9.51 -1.50 5.67
CA HIS A 89 -9.35 -0.05 5.82
C HIS A 89 -10.70 0.71 5.81
N ASP A 90 -11.75 0.14 5.25
CA ASP A 90 -13.11 0.73 5.28
C ASP A 90 -13.77 0.67 6.68
N THR A 91 -13.12 0.02 7.65
CA THR A 91 -13.58 -0.13 9.04
C THR A 91 -12.92 0.84 10.05
N VAL A 92 -12.43 2.00 9.60
CA VAL A 92 -12.00 3.04 10.56
C VAL A 92 -13.23 3.63 11.24
N ALA A 93 -13.57 3.05 12.39
CA ALA A 93 -14.44 3.65 13.37
C ALA A 93 -13.91 5.06 13.71
N GLU A 94 -14.84 6.03 13.69
CA GLU A 94 -14.65 7.41 14.10
C GLU A 94 -13.71 7.52 15.32
N PRO A 95 -12.69 8.41 15.31
CA PRO A 95 -11.84 8.58 16.48
C PRO A 95 -12.70 9.01 17.66
N ALA A 96 -12.75 8.19 18.71
CA ALA A 96 -13.51 8.47 19.93
C ALA A 96 -13.18 9.89 20.43
N PRO A 97 -14.20 10.68 20.82
CA PRO A 97 -14.00 12.07 21.21
C PRO A 97 -13.06 12.10 22.42
N ARG A 98 -11.91 12.77 22.27
CA ARG A 98 -11.00 13.03 23.39
C ARG A 98 -11.79 13.81 24.44
N ALA A 99 -11.99 13.22 25.61
CA ALA A 99 -12.55 13.91 26.76
C ALA A 99 -11.69 15.14 27.09
N ALA A 100 -12.26 16.33 26.87
CA ALA A 100 -11.69 17.57 27.35
C ALA A 100 -11.69 17.51 28.88
N THR A 101 -10.52 17.31 29.48
CA THR A 101 -10.36 17.56 30.91
C THR A 101 -10.32 19.07 31.10
N SER A 102 -11.47 19.64 31.46
CA SER A 102 -11.57 21.01 31.96
C SER A 102 -10.63 21.15 33.16
N ARG A 103 -9.56 21.93 33.01
CA ARG A 103 -8.78 22.41 34.16
C ARG A 103 -9.63 23.45 34.86
N ASP A 104 -10.36 23.00 35.87
CA ASP A 104 -11.03 23.90 36.80
C ASP A 104 -9.95 24.62 37.63
N ARG A 105 -9.98 25.95 37.60
CA ARG A 105 -9.04 26.83 38.30
C ARG A 105 -9.86 27.63 39.29
N PRO A 106 -9.76 27.41 40.62
CA PRO A 106 -10.40 28.33 41.54
C PRO A 106 -9.51 29.56 41.68
N ALA A 107 -9.97 30.66 41.08
CA ALA A 107 -9.62 31.99 41.51
C ALA A 107 -10.41 32.28 42.80
N GLU A 108 -9.73 32.29 43.94
CA GLU A 108 -10.23 32.97 45.13
C GLU A 108 -9.15 33.94 45.62
N LEU A 109 -9.22 35.14 45.06
CA LEU A 109 -8.69 36.37 45.63
C LEU A 109 -9.92 37.21 45.99
N MET A 110 -10.07 37.49 47.29
CA MET A 110 -10.80 38.59 47.95
C MET A 110 -11.40 38.05 49.27
N LEU A 111 -11.43 38.74 50.41
CA LEU A 111 -10.86 39.98 50.96
C LEU A 111 -11.38 40.04 52.42
N THR A 112 -10.94 41.03 53.20
CA THR A 112 -11.43 41.51 54.53
C THR A 112 -10.78 40.85 55.76
N ALA A 113 -10.33 41.56 56.79
CA ALA A 113 -10.14 43.00 57.07
C ALA A 113 -9.09 43.11 58.17
#